data_AF-A0A9E4BU36-F1
#
_entry.id   AF-A0A9E4BU36-F1
#
_cell.length_a   1.000
_cell.length_b   1.000
_cell.length_c   1.000
_cell.angle_alpha   90.00
_cell.angle_beta   90.00
_cell.angle_gamma   90.00
#
_symmetry.space_group_name_H-M   'P 1'
#
loop_
_entity.id
_entity.type
_entity.pdbx_description
1 polymer ?
#
loop_
_entity_poly.entity_id
_entity_poly.type
_entity_poly.pdbx_seq_one_letter_code
_entity_poly.pdbx_strand_id
1 'polypeptide(L)' 'MAEPLSEAEMKEKAIRYLKTQYGEDTVRMDIRNNGVEDGSGVLHVDCTVSVGGSQSDWTKWFTFRQGEVESMRWQMR' A
#
# COMPACT_ATOMS: atom_id res chain seq x y z
N MET A 1 23.82 -0.07 6.09
CA MET A 1 23.06 1.15 6.40
C MET A 1 21.69 0.93 5.78
N ALA A 2 20.62 0.86 6.57
CA ALA A 2 19.29 0.76 6.00
C ALA A 2 18.93 2.15 5.46
N GLU A 3 18.74 2.27 4.15
CA GLU A 3 18.27 3.50 3.54
C GLU A 3 16.82 3.73 3.98
N PRO A 4 16.42 4.98 4.29
CA PRO A 4 15.03 5.25 4.60
C PRO A 4 14.17 4.81 3.42
N LEU A 5 13.13 3.99 3.68
CA LEU A 5 12.23 3.55 2.62
C LEU A 5 11.68 4.78 1.90
N SER A 6 11.92 4.84 0.59
CA SER A 6 11.37 5.90 -0.23
C SER A 6 9.89 5.65 -0.50
N GLU A 7 9.11 6.70 -0.74
CA GLU A 7 7.69 6.57 -1.08
C GLU A 7 7.44 5.65 -2.29
N ALA A 8 8.35 5.67 -3.27
CA ALA A 8 8.32 4.77 -4.42
C ALA A 8 8.43 3.29 -4.00
N GLU A 9 9.39 2.96 -3.13
CA GLU A 9 9.56 1.60 -2.62
C GLU A 9 8.37 1.14 -1.78
N MET A 10 7.80 2.04 -0.96
CA MET A 10 6.60 1.75 -0.20
C MET A 10 5.41 1.44 -1.11
N LYS A 11 5.22 2.22 -2.19
CA LYS A 11 4.20 1.95 -3.21
C LYS A 11 4.43 0.60 -3.88
N GLU A 12 5.64 0.31 -4.32
CA GLU A 12 5.96 -0.97 -4.96
C GLU A 12 5.68 -2.17 -4.03
N LYS A 13 6.08 -2.07 -2.76
CA LYS A 13 5.79 -3.09 -1.75
C LYS A 13 4.28 -3.25 -1.50
N ALA A 14 3.54 -2.16 -1.41
CA ALA A 14 2.09 -2.19 -1.26
C ALA A 14 1.39 -2.82 -2.48
N ILE A 15 1.75 -2.41 -3.70
CA ILE A 15 1.22 -2.99 -4.96
C ILE A 15 1.51 -4.48 -5.04
N ARG A 16 2.75 -4.89 -4.71
CA ARG A 16 3.14 -6.31 -4.68
C ARG A 16 2.33 -7.08 -3.66
N TYR A 17 2.14 -6.53 -2.45
CA TYR A 17 1.32 -7.14 -1.41
C TYR A 17 -0.12 -7.35 -1.88
N LEU A 18 -0.74 -6.33 -2.48
CA LEU A 18 -2.11 -6.42 -3.01
C LEU A 18 -2.24 -7.49 -4.09
N LYS A 19 -1.29 -7.52 -5.04
CA LYS A 19 -1.28 -8.51 -6.11
C LYS A 19 -1.08 -9.93 -5.59
N THR A 20 -0.17 -10.14 -4.64
CA THR A 20 0.15 -11.47 -4.10
C THR A 20 -0.93 -11.98 -3.15
N GLN A 21 -1.50 -11.13 -2.30
CA GLN A 21 -2.49 -11.55 -1.29
C GLN A 21 -3.92 -11.58 -1.84
N TYR A 22 -4.30 -10.61 -2.67
CA TYR A 22 -5.69 -10.43 -3.12
C TYR A 22 -5.88 -10.64 -4.62
N GLY A 23 -4.81 -10.75 -5.40
CA GLY A 23 -4.92 -10.83 -6.87
C GLY A 23 -5.50 -9.56 -7.50
N GLU A 24 -5.47 -8.44 -6.77
CA GLU A 24 -5.98 -7.15 -7.21
C GLU A 24 -4.97 -6.47 -8.13
N ASP A 25 -5.41 -6.03 -9.32
CA ASP A 25 -4.58 -5.21 -10.20
C ASP A 25 -4.74 -3.74 -9.78
N THR A 26 -3.67 -3.15 -9.25
CA THR A 26 -3.69 -1.76 -8.80
C THR A 26 -3.59 -0.84 -10.02
N VAL A 27 -4.68 -0.14 -10.33
CA VAL A 27 -4.75 0.81 -11.45
C VAL A 27 -4.16 2.15 -11.04
N ARG A 28 -4.47 2.60 -9.82
CA ARG A 28 -4.02 3.88 -9.28
C ARG A 28 -3.72 3.74 -7.80
N MET A 29 -2.64 4.36 -7.34
CA MET A 29 -2.29 4.44 -5.92
C MET A 29 -1.73 5.82 -5.61
N ASP A 30 -2.39 6.51 -4.69
CA ASP A 30 -2.07 7.87 -4.25
C ASP A 30 -1.79 7.86 -2.75
N ILE A 31 -0.66 8.40 -2.32
CA ILE A 31 -0.32 8.45 -0.89
C ILE A 31 -1.04 9.66 -0.29
N ARG A 32 -1.94 9.38 0.67
CA ARG A 32 -2.68 10.41 1.39
C ARG A 32 -1.91 10.90 2.59
N ASN A 33 -1.26 9.97 3.30
CA ASN A 33 -0.40 10.29 4.42
C ASN A 33 0.69 9.23 4.55
N ASN A 34 1.93 9.66 4.78
CA ASN A 34 3.05 8.79 5.04
C ASN A 34 3.52 8.99 6.49
N GLY A 35 3.17 8.04 7.35
CA GLY A 35 3.66 7.98 8.73
C GLY A 35 4.69 6.88 8.93
N VAL A 36 5.37 6.41 7.87
CA VAL A 36 6.43 5.40 7.97
C VAL A 36 7.76 6.12 8.20
N GLU A 37 8.37 5.88 9.36
CA GLU A 37 9.67 6.43 9.74
C GLU A 37 10.64 5.27 9.98
N ASP A 38 11.84 5.32 9.40
CA ASP A 38 12.85 4.26 9.52
C ASP A 38 12.31 2.85 9.15
N GLY A 39 11.39 2.80 8.16
CA GLY A 39 10.76 1.56 7.71
C GLY A 39 9.69 0.99 8.65
N SER A 40 9.28 1.71 9.70
CA SER A 40 8.18 1.30 10.58
C SER A 40 7.13 2.41 10.71
N GLY A 41 5.85 2.05 10.63
CA GLY A 41 4.76 3.01 10.76
C GLY A 41 3.57 2.68 9.87
N VAL A 42 2.74 3.67 9.56
CA VAL A 42 1.53 3.44 8.76
C VAL A 42 1.54 4.32 7.51
N LEU A 43 1.41 3.67 6.36
CA LEU A 43 1.21 4.32 5.07
C LEU A 43 -0.28 4.32 4.74
N HIS A 44 -0.86 5.50 4.62
CA HIS A 44 -2.25 5.70 4.23
C HIS A 44 -2.31 6.05 2.75
N VAL A 45 -2.98 5.22 1.96
CA VAL A 45 -3.12 5.41 0.52
C VAL A 45 -4.57 5.30 0.09
N ASP A 46 -4.92 6.07 -0.93
CA ASP A 46 -6.12 5.85 -1.73
C ASP A 46 -5.70 5.08 -2.99
N CYS A 47 -6.34 3.95 -3.26
CA CYS A 47 -6.04 3.16 -4.44
C CYS A 47 -7.31 2.74 -5.19
N THR A 48 -7.22 2.75 -6.51
CA THR A 48 -8.21 2.16 -7.40
C THR A 48 -7.67 0.82 -7.86
N VAL A 49 -8.39 -0.26 -7.56
CA VAL A 49 -8.05 -1.62 -8.00
C VAL A 49 -9.07 -2.11 -9.02
N SER A 50 -8.63 -2.97 -9.94
CA SER A 50 -9.49 -3.64 -10.91
C SER A 50 -9.50 -5.13 -10.62
N VAL A 51 -10.69 -5.68 -10.39
CA VAL A 51 -10.91 -7.12 -10.18
C VAL A 51 -11.98 -7.59 -11.15
N GLY A 52 -11.64 -8.54 -12.03
CA GLY A 52 -12.58 -9.08 -13.02
C GLY A 52 -13.14 -8.03 -14.00
N GLY A 53 -12.42 -6.94 -14.25
CA GLY A 53 -12.85 -5.84 -15.11
C GLY A 53 -13.73 -4.79 -14.42
N SER A 54 -14.04 -4.96 -13.14
CA SER A 54 -14.70 -3.93 -12.32
C SER A 54 -13.66 -3.15 -11.54
N GLN A 55 -13.64 -1.83 -11.72
CA GLN A 55 -12.79 -0.92 -10.95
C GLN A 55 -13.51 -0.55 -9.65
N SER A 56 -12.76 -0.44 -8.56
CA SER A 56 -13.28 -0.01 -7.26
C SER A 56 -12.24 0.82 -6.53
N ASP A 57 -12.71 1.88 -5.88
CA ASP A 57 -11.89 2.79 -5.10
C ASP A 57 -11.89 2.35 -3.63
N TRP A 58 -10.69 2.23 -3.08
CA TRP A 58 -10.47 1.78 -1.72
C TRP A 58 -9.46 2.69 -1.03
N THR A 59 -9.72 2.93 0.24
CA THR A 59 -8.74 3.55 1.14
C THR A 59 -8.07 2.43 1.93
N LYS A 60 -6.72 2.36 1.85
CA LYS A 60 -5.93 1.29 2.46
C LYS A 60 -4.86 1.87 3.39
N TRP A 61 -4.66 1.23 4.53
CA TRP A 61 -3.62 1.55 5.51
C TRP A 61 -2.66 0.37 5.61
N PHE A 62 -1.43 0.55 5.17
CA PHE A 62 -0.38 -0.45 5.22
C PHE A 62 0.50 -0.16 6.43
N THR A 63 0.51 -1.08 7.40
CA THR A 63 1.43 -1.02 8.52
C THR A 63 2.76 -1.63 8.09
N PHE A 64 3.79 -0.80 8.07
CA PHE A 64 5.16 -1.22 7.83
C PHE A 64 5.87 -1.52 9.14
N ARG A 65 6.69 -2.56 9.14
CA ARG A 65 7.61 -2.91 10.22
C ARG A 65 8.91 -3.42 9.62
N GLN A 66 10.03 -2.84 10.02
CA GLN A 66 11.36 -3.18 9.49
C GLN A 66 11.44 -3.12 7.95
N GLY A 67 10.68 -2.22 7.33
CA GLY A 67 10.64 -2.00 5.89
C GLY A 67 9.78 -2.99 5.09
N GLU A 68 8.98 -3.81 5.77
CA GLU A 68 8.03 -4.73 5.14
C GLU A 68 6.60 -4.46 5.61
N VAL A 69 5.61 -4.80 4.77
CA VAL A 69 4.20 -4.70 5.13
C VAL A 69 3.87 -5.84 6.11
N GLU A 70 3.67 -5.50 7.38
CA GLU A 70 3.26 -6.45 8.41
C GLU A 70 1.75 -6.72 8.33
N SER A 71 0.97 -5.66 8.14
CA SER A 71 -0.48 -5.70 8.18
C SER A 71 -1.09 -4.67 7.25
N MET A 72 -2.32 -4.93 6.82
CA MET A 72 -3.09 -4.04 5.97
C MET A 72 -4.51 -3.92 6.51
N ARG A 73 -5.03 -2.69 6.55
CA ARG A 73 -6.45 -2.40 6.71
C ARG A 73 -6.98 -1.76 5.44
N TRP A 74 -8.24 -1.99 5.14
CA TRP A 74 -8.90 -1.41 3.99
C TRP A 74 -10.33 -1.02 4.33
N GLN A 75 -10.81 0.03 3.68
CA GLN A 75 -12.17 0.49 3.74
C GLN A 75 -12.63 0.86 2.34
N MET A 76 -13.83 0.43 1.97
CA MET A 76 -14.45 0.82 0.70
C MET A 76 -14.81 2.31 0.77
N ARG A 77 -14.55 3.03 -0.31
CA ARG A 77 -14.86 4.46 -0.44
C ARG A 77 -16.21 4.69 -1.09
#